data_AF-A0A067M7T4-F1
#
_entry.id   AF-A0A067M7T4-F1
#
_cell.length_a   1.000
_cell.length_b   1.000
_cell.length_c   1.000
_cell.angle_alpha   90.00
_cell.angle_beta   90.00
_cell.angle_gamma   90.00
#
_symmetry.space_group_name_H-M   'P 1'
#
loop_
_entity.id
_entity.type
_entity.pdbx_description
1 polymer ?
#
loop_
_entity_poly.entity_id
_entity_poly.type
_entity_poly.pdbx_seq_one_letter_code
_entity_poly.pdbx_strand_id
1 'polypeptide(L)'
;MYTQSSPFGFANEGEDDAFCPFLLYVGVAPDSLAYKAAVAAAVAVKAVLARSGLPEVEVAFVEMANKRSTGGPKLLSLNPVLDDVPGFRQPFSAALGLPIAPRETPYYEGTGGLYLRLGSDPGDARVTLLTCAHVVRPPPAFPANTGMSYTNPSQPKEYVVALGSGSYDKANAQLAMIPPNHPRRAETTAEVDKATRRINALNDLHTEVTKYRATKALRTVGWSLHSSPIRVGVEPLGYTEDWGLIQLDLKQIDMDTFPGNKIFVGGRYTLGQFAEAMFPNLEDQATYAYPADSLLQAYGAVPAAKISNPPHLDVNVQRCMMVVKHGAATETRFGRANGLESVKRSYLGHGIVKHDSLEIVVLPYGKGHPKFSDSGDSGSIVVTREGEILGLLTGGAGPIDETDITWLTPFWWLQEQIKREFPGAFLYPVVGNRV
;
A
#
# COMPACT_ATOMS: atom_id res chain seq x y z
N MET A 1 34.45 14.99 4.16
CA MET A 1 34.34 14.93 5.63
C MET A 1 33.20 15.87 6.01
N TYR A 2 32.18 15.41 6.73
CA TYR A 2 31.05 16.23 7.17
C TYR A 2 31.10 16.32 8.69
N THR A 3 31.01 17.53 9.22
CA THR A 3 30.98 17.80 10.66
C THR A 3 29.67 18.50 10.96
N GLN A 4 28.89 17.96 11.89
CA GLN A 4 27.62 18.54 12.32
C GLN A 4 27.72 19.00 13.77
N SER A 5 27.24 20.21 14.05
CA SER A 5 27.09 20.72 15.41
C SER A 5 25.62 20.85 15.75
N SER A 6 25.17 20.28 16.87
CA SER A 6 23.77 20.38 17.30
C SER A 6 23.69 20.61 18.82
N PRO A 7 23.05 21.70 19.28
CA PRO A 7 22.87 21.98 20.70
C PRO A 7 21.56 21.40 21.25
N PHE A 8 21.62 20.62 22.33
CA PHE A 8 20.44 20.12 23.07
C PHE A 8 20.81 19.68 24.49
N GLY A 9 19.82 19.56 25.39
CA GLY A 9 19.97 19.06 26.76
C GLY A 9 19.51 17.60 26.88
N PHE A 10 20.15 16.82 27.75
CA PHE A 10 19.79 15.44 28.05
C PHE A 10 19.32 15.32 29.50
N ALA A 11 18.16 14.69 29.70
CA ALA A 11 17.72 14.19 31.00
C ALA A 11 17.62 12.66 30.91
N ASN A 12 17.91 11.97 32.02
CA ASN A 12 17.62 10.55 32.09
C ASN A 12 16.10 10.36 32.24
N GLU A 13 15.58 9.30 31.62
CA GLU A 13 14.14 8.99 31.71
C GLU A 13 13.75 8.76 33.18
N GLY A 14 12.88 9.63 33.71
CA GLY A 14 12.41 9.57 35.09
C GLY A 14 13.21 10.40 36.11
N GLU A 15 14.23 11.16 35.69
CA GLU A 15 14.95 12.10 36.54
C GLU A 15 14.55 13.56 36.22
N ASP A 16 14.22 14.33 37.26
CA ASP A 16 13.84 15.75 37.13
C ASP A 16 15.04 16.66 36.81
N ASP A 17 16.26 16.20 37.11
CA ASP A 17 17.50 16.93 36.86
C ASP A 17 18.21 16.42 35.60
N ALA A 18 18.54 17.33 34.69
CA ALA A 18 19.35 17.02 33.51
C ALA A 18 20.79 16.67 33.92
N PHE A 19 21.35 15.56 33.42
CA PHE A 19 22.75 15.21 33.69
C PHE A 19 23.73 16.28 33.15
N CYS A 20 23.31 17.01 32.12
CA CYS A 20 24.02 18.15 31.57
C CYS A 20 23.02 19.22 31.09
N PRO A 21 23.06 20.45 31.64
CA PRO A 21 22.09 21.49 31.30
C PRO A 21 22.23 21.98 29.84
N PHE A 22 23.42 21.89 29.24
CA PHE A 22 23.63 22.25 27.84
C PHE A 22 24.88 21.59 27.24
N LEU A 23 24.67 20.65 26.31
CA LEU A 23 25.73 19.91 25.61
C LEU A 23 25.76 20.29 24.13
N LEU A 24 26.94 20.67 23.63
CA LEU A 24 27.21 20.81 22.20
C LEU A 24 27.79 19.52 21.65
N TYR A 25 27.04 18.89 20.75
CA TYR A 25 27.44 17.66 20.09
C TYR A 25 28.15 17.96 18.78
N VAL A 26 29.32 17.35 18.55
CA VAL A 26 30.10 17.46 17.31
C VAL A 26 30.21 16.07 16.65
N GLY A 27 29.41 15.86 15.61
CA GLY A 27 29.43 14.63 14.83
C GLY A 27 30.68 14.52 13.95
N VAL A 28 31.40 13.41 14.04
CA VAL A 28 32.58 13.08 13.21
C VAL A 28 32.39 11.75 12.51
N ALA A 29 33.12 11.48 11.42
CA ALA A 29 33.00 10.19 10.75
C ALA A 29 33.51 9.04 11.65
N PRO A 30 32.95 7.82 11.56
CA PRO A 30 33.46 6.67 12.29
C PRO A 30 34.95 6.44 12.04
N ASP A 31 35.69 6.09 13.09
CA ASP A 31 37.14 5.84 13.09
C ASP A 31 38.01 7.02 12.61
N SER A 32 37.43 8.21 12.46
CA SER A 32 38.13 9.36 11.85
C SER A 32 38.82 10.28 12.85
N LEU A 33 38.51 10.16 14.14
CA LEU A 33 39.03 11.04 15.19
C LEU A 33 39.50 10.24 16.41
N ALA A 34 40.81 10.26 16.66
CA ALA A 34 41.38 9.65 17.85
C ALA A 34 40.92 10.38 19.13
N TYR A 35 40.65 9.61 20.19
CA TYR A 35 40.15 10.14 21.46
C TYR A 35 40.95 11.33 22.01
N LYS A 36 42.30 11.25 22.01
CA LYS A 36 43.16 12.35 22.49
C LYS A 36 42.98 13.64 21.67
N ALA A 37 42.77 13.51 20.36
CA ALA A 37 42.53 14.66 19.49
C ALA A 37 41.11 15.24 19.72
N ALA A 38 40.11 14.38 19.98
CA ALA A 38 38.77 14.82 20.36
C ALA A 38 38.75 15.61 21.67
N VAL A 39 39.49 15.15 22.69
CA VAL A 39 39.64 15.88 23.97
C VAL A 39 40.28 17.25 23.76
N ALA A 40 41.38 17.32 23.02
CA ALA A 40 42.05 18.59 22.73
C ALA A 40 41.15 19.55 21.94
N ALA A 41 40.42 19.05 20.95
CA ALA A 41 39.45 19.83 20.18
C ALA A 41 38.28 20.32 21.05
N ALA A 42 37.75 19.49 21.95
CA ALA A 42 36.68 19.86 22.86
C ALA A 42 37.10 21.02 23.78
N VAL A 43 38.32 20.98 24.33
CA VAL A 43 38.88 22.07 25.14
C VAL A 43 38.96 23.38 24.33
N ALA A 44 39.43 23.31 23.09
CA ALA A 44 39.51 24.48 22.21
C ALA A 44 38.13 25.06 21.88
N VAL A 45 37.13 24.21 21.60
CA VAL A 45 35.75 24.62 21.34
C VAL A 45 35.12 25.24 22.58
N LYS A 46 35.28 24.64 23.77
CA LYS A 46 34.82 25.23 25.04
C LYS A 46 35.42 26.62 25.27
N ALA A 47 36.71 26.80 25.00
CA ALA A 47 37.35 28.11 25.14
C ALA A 47 36.77 29.18 24.18
N VAL A 48 36.35 28.78 22.98
CA VAL A 48 35.66 29.68 22.05
C VAL A 48 34.26 30.03 22.58
N LEU A 49 33.48 29.04 23.00
CA LEU A 49 32.11 29.23 23.50
C LEU A 49 32.07 30.10 24.77
N ALA A 50 33.03 29.91 25.67
CA ALA A 50 33.19 30.74 26.86
C ALA A 50 33.40 32.22 26.51
N ARG A 51 34.24 32.52 25.50
CA ARG A 51 34.45 33.89 25.01
C ARG A 51 33.20 34.48 24.33
N SER A 52 32.29 33.65 23.87
CA SER A 52 31.01 34.05 23.27
C SER A 52 29.86 34.13 24.28
N GLY A 53 30.14 34.05 25.59
CA GLY A 53 29.14 34.21 26.64
C GLY A 53 28.43 32.90 27.04
N LEU A 54 28.96 31.74 26.63
CA LEU A 54 28.42 30.43 26.98
C LEU A 54 29.47 29.58 27.73
N PRO A 55 29.86 29.96 28.97
CA PRO A 55 30.93 29.28 29.70
C PRO A 55 30.54 27.87 30.19
N GLU A 56 29.25 27.61 30.37
CA GLU A 56 28.71 26.38 30.97
C GLU A 56 28.44 25.25 29.94
N VAL A 57 28.78 25.45 28.66
CA VAL A 57 28.55 24.43 27.62
C VAL A 57 29.57 23.30 27.73
N GLU A 58 29.09 22.06 27.79
CA GLU A 58 29.94 20.88 27.59
C GLU A 58 30.04 20.52 26.11
N VAL A 59 31.15 19.92 25.68
CA VAL A 59 31.37 19.55 24.26
C VAL A 59 31.67 18.06 24.16
N ALA A 60 30.88 17.34 23.39
CA ALA A 60 31.08 15.92 23.11
C ALA A 60 31.32 15.69 21.61
N PHE A 61 32.31 14.85 21.29
CA PHE A 61 32.54 14.34 19.94
C PHE A 61 32.00 12.93 19.84
N VAL A 62 31.18 12.65 18.83
CA VAL A 62 30.66 11.30 18.62
C VAL A 62 30.72 10.93 17.16
N GLU A 63 31.04 9.66 16.95
CA GLU A 63 31.05 9.04 15.65
C GLU A 63 29.63 8.93 15.10
N MET A 64 29.42 9.54 13.95
CA MET A 64 28.14 9.62 13.27
C MET A 64 28.34 9.36 11.78
N ALA A 65 27.59 8.40 11.25
CA ALA A 65 27.49 8.17 9.82
C ALA A 65 26.15 8.71 9.33
N ASN A 66 26.18 9.82 8.58
CA ASN A 66 25.01 10.28 7.84
C ASN A 66 24.72 9.31 6.70
N LYS A 67 23.77 8.38 6.92
CA LYS A 67 23.16 7.64 5.83
C LYS A 67 22.24 8.60 5.08
N ARG A 68 22.74 9.18 3.98
CA ARG A 68 21.86 9.77 2.96
C ARG A 68 21.09 8.62 2.29
N SER A 69 20.07 8.12 2.95
CA SER A 69 19.11 7.25 2.30
C SER A 69 18.22 8.15 1.46
N THR A 70 18.37 8.10 0.14
CA THR A 70 17.49 8.84 -0.79
C THR A 70 16.08 8.24 -0.86
N GLY A 71 15.80 7.21 -0.08
CA GLY A 71 14.48 6.59 0.13
C GLY A 71 14.30 6.09 1.55
N GLY A 72 13.07 5.74 1.90
CA GLY A 72 12.72 5.21 3.22
C GLY A 72 13.27 3.82 3.52
N PRO A 73 12.84 3.21 4.64
CA PRO A 73 12.99 1.77 4.83
C PRO A 73 12.15 1.02 3.77
N LYS A 74 12.65 -0.17 3.38
CA LYS A 74 11.91 -1.11 2.53
C LYS A 74 10.51 -1.37 3.07
N LEU A 75 9.53 -1.63 2.20
CA LEU A 75 8.21 -2.13 2.63
C LEU A 75 8.38 -3.37 3.51
N LEU A 76 7.52 -3.48 4.53
CA LEU A 76 7.60 -4.57 5.49
C LEU A 76 7.26 -5.90 4.81
N SER A 77 7.93 -6.97 5.23
CA SER A 77 7.49 -8.32 4.93
C SER A 77 6.12 -8.58 5.55
N LEU A 78 5.32 -9.43 4.91
CA LEU A 78 4.04 -9.91 5.45
C LEU A 78 4.04 -11.44 5.34
N ASN A 79 4.03 -12.10 6.49
CA ASN A 79 3.84 -13.54 6.60
C ASN A 79 2.73 -13.81 7.63
N PRO A 80 1.47 -13.94 7.20
CA PRO A 80 0.35 -14.09 8.14
C PRO A 80 0.40 -15.35 9.02
N VAL A 81 1.27 -16.32 8.71
CA VAL A 81 1.49 -17.51 9.54
C VAL A 81 2.38 -17.18 10.75
N LEU A 82 3.36 -16.28 10.57
CA LEU A 82 4.33 -15.92 11.61
C LEU A 82 4.04 -14.58 12.29
N ASP A 83 3.31 -13.69 11.61
CA ASP A 83 2.96 -12.37 12.14
C ASP A 83 1.83 -12.50 13.18
N ASP A 84 2.05 -11.95 14.38
CA ASP A 84 0.98 -11.84 15.40
C ASP A 84 -0.07 -10.77 15.07
N VAL A 85 0.26 -9.83 14.17
CA VAL A 85 -0.59 -8.70 13.75
C VAL A 85 -0.60 -8.43 12.23
N PRO A 86 -0.91 -9.43 11.39
CA PRO A 86 -0.79 -9.30 9.94
C PRO A 86 -1.71 -8.23 9.36
N GLY A 87 -2.92 -8.05 9.92
CA GLY A 87 -3.85 -7.01 9.49
C GLY A 87 -3.35 -5.58 9.71
N PHE A 88 -2.58 -5.33 10.78
CA PHE A 88 -1.98 -4.01 11.05
C PHE A 88 -0.70 -3.79 10.25
N ARG A 89 -0.02 -4.88 9.87
CA ARG A 89 1.22 -4.87 9.08
C ARG A 89 0.94 -4.72 7.58
N GLN A 90 -0.18 -5.26 7.08
CA GLN A 90 -0.53 -5.29 5.65
C GLN A 90 -0.41 -3.91 4.96
N PRO A 91 -0.89 -2.78 5.53
CA PRO A 91 -0.83 -1.47 4.86
C PRO A 91 0.59 -0.97 4.59
N PHE A 92 1.59 -1.51 5.30
CA PHE A 92 3.00 -1.18 5.19
C PHE A 92 3.79 -2.21 4.37
N SER A 93 3.12 -3.21 3.82
CA SER A 93 3.72 -4.34 3.10
C SER A 93 3.52 -4.21 1.59
N ALA A 94 4.24 -5.04 0.84
CA ALA A 94 4.09 -5.12 -0.61
C ALA A 94 2.98 -6.10 -1.07
N ALA A 95 2.13 -6.62 -0.17
CA ALA A 95 0.96 -7.38 -0.58
C ALA A 95 0.00 -6.49 -1.41
N LEU A 96 -0.83 -7.10 -2.26
CA LEU A 96 -1.80 -6.34 -3.06
C LEU A 96 -2.76 -5.57 -2.16
N GLY A 97 -3.14 -4.37 -2.61
CA GLY A 97 -3.89 -3.43 -1.79
C GLY A 97 -3.02 -2.36 -1.11
N LEU A 98 -1.77 -2.16 -1.58
CA LEU A 98 -0.86 -1.14 -1.04
C LEU A 98 -1.48 0.26 -1.19
N PRO A 99 -1.72 1.00 -0.10
CA PRO A 99 -2.15 2.39 -0.18
C PRO A 99 -1.06 3.24 -0.83
N ILE A 100 -1.42 4.08 -1.80
CA ILE A 100 -0.48 4.92 -2.54
C ILE A 100 -1.02 6.33 -2.80
N ALA A 101 -0.12 7.28 -3.00
CA ALA A 101 -0.47 8.63 -3.44
C ALA A 101 0.70 9.32 -4.16
N PRO A 102 0.46 10.29 -5.05
CA PRO A 102 1.51 11.17 -5.58
C PRO A 102 2.17 11.94 -4.45
N ARG A 103 3.51 12.02 -4.44
CA ARG A 103 4.27 12.64 -3.33
C ARG A 103 3.93 14.12 -3.11
N GLU A 104 3.72 14.86 -4.19
CA GLU A 104 3.43 16.29 -4.16
C GLU A 104 1.99 16.59 -3.71
N THR A 105 1.06 15.66 -3.97
CA THR A 105 -0.34 15.77 -3.57
C THR A 105 -0.80 14.50 -2.83
N PRO A 106 -0.23 14.21 -1.65
CA PRO A 106 -0.37 12.91 -0.96
C PRO A 106 -1.77 12.66 -0.39
N TYR A 107 -2.65 13.66 -0.46
CA TYR A 107 -4.05 13.58 -0.05
C TYR A 107 -4.97 13.06 -1.16
N TYR A 108 -4.47 12.93 -2.40
CA TYR A 108 -5.15 12.16 -3.45
C TYR A 108 -4.66 10.71 -3.36
N GLU A 109 -5.41 9.91 -2.62
CA GLU A 109 -5.04 8.53 -2.31
C GLU A 109 -5.76 7.54 -3.21
N GLY A 110 -5.08 6.42 -3.46
CA GLY A 110 -5.62 5.27 -4.14
C GLY A 110 -4.91 4.00 -3.69
N THR A 111 -5.12 2.94 -4.48
CA THR A 111 -4.60 1.62 -4.18
C THR A 111 -3.73 1.11 -5.33
N GLY A 112 -2.60 0.51 -4.98
CA GLY A 112 -1.79 -0.31 -5.89
C GLY A 112 -2.42 -1.68 -6.11
N GLY A 113 -2.80 -1.97 -7.36
CA GLY A 113 -3.61 -3.12 -7.70
C GLY A 113 -2.84 -4.37 -8.08
N LEU A 114 -1.80 -4.25 -8.90
CA LEU A 114 -1.17 -5.43 -9.51
C LEU A 114 0.28 -5.17 -9.92
N TYR A 115 1.18 -6.09 -9.62
CA TYR A 115 2.58 -6.02 -10.03
C TYR A 115 2.79 -6.64 -11.40
N LEU A 116 3.51 -5.92 -12.25
CA LEU A 116 3.86 -6.33 -13.62
C LEU A 116 5.36 -6.26 -13.83
N ARG A 117 5.83 -7.02 -14.81
CA ARG A 117 7.14 -6.92 -15.44
C ARG A 117 6.93 -6.32 -16.82
N LEU A 118 7.85 -5.49 -17.32
CA LEU A 118 7.72 -4.80 -18.61
C LEU A 118 8.51 -5.44 -19.75
N GLY A 119 9.35 -6.42 -19.44
CA GLY A 119 10.17 -7.13 -20.42
C GLY A 119 10.38 -8.57 -19.98
N SER A 120 10.33 -9.48 -20.96
CA SER A 120 10.67 -10.90 -20.79
C SER A 120 12.18 -11.14 -20.74
N ASP A 121 12.99 -10.12 -21.05
CA ASP A 121 14.44 -10.15 -20.88
C ASP A 121 14.79 -10.30 -19.38
N PRO A 122 15.51 -11.36 -18.98
CA PRO A 122 16.00 -11.52 -17.62
C PRO A 122 16.82 -10.31 -17.12
N GLY A 123 17.44 -9.54 -18.02
CA GLY A 123 18.17 -8.31 -17.70
C GLY A 123 17.29 -7.10 -17.36
N ASP A 124 16.01 -7.08 -17.77
CA ASP A 124 15.09 -6.01 -17.41
C ASP A 124 14.51 -6.25 -16.02
N ALA A 125 15.19 -5.77 -14.99
CA ALA A 125 14.77 -5.92 -13.60
C ALA A 125 13.56 -5.04 -13.22
N ARG A 126 12.94 -4.26 -14.12
CA ARG A 126 11.86 -3.34 -13.73
C ARG A 126 10.63 -4.10 -13.24
N VAL A 127 10.15 -3.70 -12.06
CA VAL A 127 8.84 -4.08 -11.53
C VAL A 127 7.99 -2.83 -11.49
N THR A 128 6.78 -2.92 -12.03
CA THR A 128 5.79 -1.85 -11.96
C THR A 128 4.59 -2.26 -11.14
N LEU A 129 3.90 -1.26 -10.59
CA LEU A 129 2.64 -1.38 -9.90
C LEU A 129 1.55 -0.68 -10.71
N LEU A 130 0.56 -1.46 -11.14
CA LEU A 130 -0.65 -0.99 -11.81
C LEU A 130 -1.60 -0.33 -10.81
N THR A 131 -2.16 0.80 -11.20
CA THR A 131 -3.23 1.51 -10.49
C THR A 131 -4.04 2.33 -11.51
N CYS A 132 -4.97 3.17 -11.06
CA CYS A 132 -5.73 4.08 -11.93
C CYS A 132 -4.91 5.29 -12.37
N ALA A 133 -5.19 5.83 -13.56
CA ALA A 133 -4.56 7.06 -14.05
C ALA A 133 -4.88 8.24 -13.13
N HIS A 134 -6.14 8.32 -12.65
CA HIS A 134 -6.56 9.37 -11.72
C HIS A 134 -5.95 9.25 -10.31
N VAL A 135 -5.29 8.13 -9.97
CA VAL A 135 -4.56 7.99 -8.71
C VAL A 135 -3.15 8.57 -8.84
N VAL A 136 -2.46 8.31 -9.94
CA VAL A 136 -1.11 8.86 -10.18
C VAL A 136 -1.11 10.30 -10.67
N ARG A 137 -2.13 10.70 -11.43
CA ARG A 137 -2.33 12.06 -11.95
C ARG A 137 -3.76 12.52 -11.66
N PRO A 138 -4.06 12.93 -10.43
CA PRO A 138 -5.42 13.26 -10.01
C PRO A 138 -6.00 14.45 -10.79
N PRO A 139 -7.29 14.40 -11.18
CA PRO A 139 -7.95 15.42 -12.00
C PRO A 139 -7.71 16.86 -11.53
N PRO A 140 -7.87 17.18 -10.23
CA PRO A 140 -7.68 18.55 -9.78
C PRO A 140 -6.24 19.07 -9.92
N ALA A 141 -5.24 18.19 -9.88
CA ALA A 141 -3.84 18.56 -10.08
C ALA A 141 -3.43 18.53 -11.56
N PHE A 142 -4.13 17.74 -12.38
CA PHE A 142 -3.83 17.53 -13.80
C PHE A 142 -5.08 17.72 -14.68
N PRO A 143 -5.67 18.93 -14.73
CA PRO A 143 -6.97 19.16 -15.38
C PRO A 143 -6.94 18.95 -16.90
N ALA A 144 -5.76 19.05 -17.53
CA ALA A 144 -5.60 18.87 -18.98
C ALA A 144 -5.85 17.44 -19.46
N ASN A 145 -5.81 16.43 -18.57
CA ASN A 145 -5.97 15.01 -18.91
C ASN A 145 -5.06 14.53 -20.06
N THR A 146 -3.89 15.16 -20.21
CA THR A 146 -2.84 14.70 -21.11
C THR A 146 -2.08 13.59 -20.39
N GLY A 147 -2.22 12.36 -20.86
CA GLY A 147 -1.46 11.22 -20.34
C GLY A 147 0.05 11.50 -20.29
N MET A 148 0.80 10.61 -19.66
CA MET A 148 2.23 10.81 -19.42
C MET A 148 2.99 9.50 -19.60
N SER A 149 4.20 9.58 -20.16
CA SER A 149 5.17 8.49 -20.17
C SER A 149 6.55 9.02 -19.79
N TYR A 150 7.16 8.41 -18.76
CA TYR A 150 8.53 8.70 -18.35
C TYR A 150 9.49 7.96 -19.28
N THR A 151 10.12 8.71 -20.19
CA THR A 151 10.91 8.16 -21.31
C THR A 151 12.38 8.54 -21.25
N ASN A 152 12.73 9.57 -20.47
CA ASN A 152 14.08 10.10 -20.39
C ASN A 152 14.54 10.24 -18.92
N PRO A 153 15.68 9.65 -18.53
CA PRO A 153 16.25 9.81 -17.19
C PRO A 153 16.43 11.26 -16.72
N SER A 154 16.62 12.19 -17.65
CA SER A 154 16.76 13.63 -17.35
C SER A 154 15.43 14.33 -17.02
N GLN A 155 14.29 13.70 -17.31
CA GLN A 155 12.98 14.22 -16.89
C GLN A 155 12.85 14.15 -15.37
N PRO A 156 12.25 15.17 -14.72
CA PRO A 156 11.90 15.09 -13.32
C PRO A 156 10.99 13.88 -13.05
N LYS A 157 11.27 13.14 -11.98
CA LYS A 157 10.44 12.02 -11.55
C LYS A 157 9.23 12.52 -10.78
N GLU A 158 8.04 12.09 -11.20
CA GLU A 158 6.80 12.23 -10.43
C GLU A 158 6.75 11.10 -9.39
N TYR A 159 7.32 11.34 -8.21
CA TYR A 159 7.44 10.32 -7.16
C TYR A 159 6.09 9.92 -6.57
N VAL A 160 5.98 8.64 -6.20
CA VAL A 160 4.82 8.05 -5.53
C VAL A 160 5.24 7.52 -4.16
N VAL A 161 4.38 7.75 -3.17
CA VAL A 161 4.56 7.29 -1.79
C VAL A 161 3.62 6.15 -1.47
N ALA A 162 4.08 5.19 -0.65
CA ALA A 162 3.20 4.29 0.08
C ALA A 162 2.51 5.06 1.21
N LEU A 163 1.24 4.72 1.49
CA LEU A 163 0.34 5.35 2.45
C LEU A 163 0.30 6.87 2.31
N GLY A 164 -0.64 7.50 1.60
CA GLY A 164 -0.66 8.96 1.39
C GLY A 164 -0.54 9.86 2.64
N SER A 165 -1.49 10.72 2.92
CA SER A 165 -1.53 11.48 4.18
C SER A 165 -2.60 10.90 5.09
N GLY A 166 -3.83 10.77 4.60
CA GLY A 166 -4.95 10.18 5.36
C GLY A 166 -4.73 8.71 5.69
N SER A 167 -4.20 7.92 4.75
CA SER A 167 -3.90 6.51 4.95
C SER A 167 -2.81 6.29 6.01
N TYR A 168 -1.79 7.15 6.04
CA TYR A 168 -0.75 7.08 7.07
C TYR A 168 -1.31 7.45 8.45
N ASP A 169 -2.05 8.55 8.55
CA ASP A 169 -2.63 9.02 9.81
C ASP A 169 -3.63 8.01 10.37
N LYS A 170 -4.46 7.41 9.51
CA LYS A 170 -5.39 6.33 9.88
C LYS A 170 -4.65 5.11 10.41
N ALA A 171 -3.64 4.62 9.70
CA ALA A 171 -2.89 3.44 10.12
C ALA A 171 -2.13 3.70 11.43
N ASN A 172 -1.54 4.88 11.59
CA ASN A 172 -0.86 5.27 12.82
C ASN A 172 -1.82 5.40 14.01
N ALA A 173 -3.00 6.00 13.80
CA ALA A 173 -4.05 6.09 14.81
C ALA A 173 -4.54 4.69 15.23
N GLN A 174 -4.75 3.78 14.28
CA GLN A 174 -5.13 2.39 14.57
C GLN A 174 -4.09 1.66 15.43
N LEU A 175 -2.79 1.92 15.19
CA LEU A 175 -1.71 1.36 16.01
C LEU A 175 -1.67 1.99 17.42
N ALA A 176 -1.96 3.29 17.53
CA ALA A 176 -1.93 4.01 18.81
C ALA A 176 -3.17 3.77 19.70
N MET A 177 -4.32 3.43 19.12
CA MET A 177 -5.59 3.24 19.85
C MET A 177 -5.72 1.89 20.56
N ILE A 178 -4.69 1.05 20.58
CA ILE A 178 -4.74 -0.24 21.28
C ILE A 178 -4.22 -0.03 22.69
N PRO A 179 -5.09 0.14 23.72
CA PRO A 179 -4.63 0.28 25.08
C PRO A 179 -3.86 -0.98 25.51
N PRO A 180 -2.89 -0.87 26.43
CA PRO A 180 -2.41 -2.02 27.17
C PRO A 180 -3.61 -2.61 27.91
N ASN A 181 -4.20 -3.68 27.34
CA ASN A 181 -5.34 -4.31 27.96
C ASN A 181 -4.79 -5.16 29.12
N HIS A 182 -4.99 -4.70 30.35
CA HIS A 182 -4.84 -5.55 31.52
C HIS A 182 -5.79 -6.73 31.34
N PRO A 183 -5.30 -7.98 31.30
CA PRO A 183 -6.14 -9.13 31.04
C PRO A 183 -7.19 -9.24 32.14
N ARG A 184 -8.42 -8.80 31.86
CA ARG A 184 -9.57 -9.11 32.70
C ARG A 184 -9.90 -10.56 32.44
N ARG A 185 -9.44 -11.42 33.36
CA ARG A 185 -9.73 -12.86 33.48
C ARG A 185 -9.51 -13.64 32.17
N ALA A 186 -8.26 -13.76 31.74
CA ALA A 186 -7.88 -14.86 30.84
C ALA A 186 -7.95 -16.18 31.62
N GLU A 187 -8.56 -17.22 31.05
CA GLU A 187 -8.80 -18.49 31.75
C GLU A 187 -7.56 -19.41 31.70
N THR A 188 -6.60 -19.14 30.78
CA THR A 188 -5.41 -19.97 30.58
C THR A 188 -4.13 -19.16 30.30
N THR A 189 -2.97 -19.73 30.65
CA THR A 189 -1.63 -19.14 30.39
C THR A 189 -1.37 -18.92 28.90
N ALA A 190 -1.84 -19.82 28.03
CA ALA A 190 -1.62 -19.73 26.58
C ALA A 190 -2.30 -18.50 25.94
N GLU A 191 -3.49 -18.13 26.44
CA GLU A 191 -4.19 -16.93 25.98
C GLU A 191 -3.47 -15.65 26.42
N VAL A 192 -2.94 -15.64 27.65
CA VAL A 192 -2.10 -14.53 28.14
C VAL A 192 -0.85 -14.38 27.30
N ASP A 193 -0.13 -15.47 27.02
CA ASP A 193 1.09 -15.43 26.20
C ASP A 193 0.81 -14.93 24.79
N LYS A 194 -0.29 -15.37 24.18
CA LYS A 194 -0.71 -14.89 22.85
C LYS A 194 -1.07 -13.41 22.87
N ALA A 195 -1.79 -12.95 23.89
CA ALA A 195 -2.13 -11.54 24.05
C ALA A 195 -0.87 -10.67 24.24
N THR A 196 0.07 -11.11 25.07
CA THR A 196 1.36 -10.43 25.31
C THR A 196 2.18 -10.32 24.03
N ARG A 197 2.34 -11.42 23.27
CA ARG A 197 3.05 -11.37 21.98
C ARG A 197 2.42 -10.38 21.01
N ARG A 198 1.08 -10.39 20.91
CA ARG A 198 0.33 -9.46 20.05
C ARG A 198 0.54 -8.00 20.46
N ILE A 199 0.52 -7.69 21.76
CA ILE A 199 0.77 -6.33 22.27
C ILE A 199 2.20 -5.87 21.93
N ASN A 200 3.20 -6.72 22.18
CA ASN A 200 4.59 -6.40 21.86
C ASN A 200 4.77 -6.16 20.36
N ALA A 201 4.21 -7.03 19.51
CA ALA A 201 4.28 -6.88 18.07
C ALA A 201 3.62 -5.58 17.57
N LEU A 202 2.54 -5.12 18.21
CA LEU A 202 1.92 -3.82 17.91
C LEU A 202 2.80 -2.65 18.33
N ASN A 203 3.40 -2.69 19.51
CA ASN A 203 4.31 -1.66 19.99
C ASN A 203 5.55 -1.54 19.11
N ASP A 204 6.10 -2.68 18.70
CA ASP A 204 7.24 -2.74 17.78
C ASP A 204 6.86 -2.16 16.41
N LEU A 205 5.69 -2.53 15.88
CA LEU A 205 5.18 -2.00 14.61
C LEU A 205 4.90 -0.49 14.69
N HIS A 206 4.31 -0.01 15.79
CA HIS A 206 4.07 1.42 16.00
C HIS A 206 5.40 2.20 16.08
N THR A 207 6.40 1.66 16.77
CA THR A 207 7.75 2.24 16.83
C THR A 207 8.40 2.30 15.44
N GLU A 208 8.34 1.21 14.68
CA GLU A 208 8.87 1.11 13.32
C GLU A 208 8.23 2.16 12.40
N VAL A 209 6.91 2.28 12.43
CA VAL A 209 6.13 3.21 11.59
C VAL A 209 6.43 4.66 11.96
N THR A 210 6.34 5.02 13.23
CA THR A 210 6.54 6.40 13.69
C THR A 210 7.97 6.87 13.50
N LYS A 211 8.96 5.98 13.70
CA LYS A 211 10.38 6.33 13.58
C LYS A 211 10.85 6.40 12.14
N TYR A 212 10.41 5.49 11.28
CA TYR A 212 11.00 5.31 9.96
C TYR A 212 10.05 5.61 8.79
N ARG A 213 8.78 5.97 9.03
CA ARG A 213 7.80 6.26 7.96
C ARG A 213 7.02 7.56 8.14
N ALA A 214 7.38 8.39 9.13
CA ALA A 214 6.66 9.64 9.43
C ALA A 214 6.59 10.64 8.27
N THR A 215 7.62 10.70 7.42
CA THR A 215 7.66 11.68 6.33
C THR A 215 7.38 11.04 4.97
N LYS A 216 6.82 11.83 4.04
CA LYS A 216 6.55 11.41 2.66
C LYS A 216 7.82 10.90 1.95
N ALA A 217 8.98 11.50 2.24
CA ALA A 217 10.25 11.09 1.67
C ALA A 217 10.64 9.66 2.11
N LEU A 218 10.38 9.32 3.37
CA LEU A 218 10.61 7.99 3.94
C LEU A 218 9.55 6.96 3.51
N ARG A 219 8.56 7.37 2.73
CA ARG A 219 7.53 6.48 2.18
C ARG A 219 7.57 6.40 0.66
N THR A 220 8.52 7.08 0.01
CA THR A 220 8.66 7.04 -1.45
C THR A 220 9.02 5.62 -1.89
N VAL A 221 8.18 5.02 -2.74
CA VAL A 221 8.34 3.62 -3.23
C VAL A 221 8.70 3.54 -4.71
N GLY A 222 8.54 4.63 -5.44
CA GLY A 222 8.76 4.64 -6.89
C GLY A 222 8.38 5.97 -7.52
N TRP A 223 8.16 5.95 -8.83
CA TRP A 223 7.72 7.10 -9.60
C TRP A 223 6.74 6.68 -10.70
N SER A 224 5.87 7.60 -11.11
CA SER A 224 4.97 7.41 -12.24
C SER A 224 5.79 7.15 -13.50
N LEU A 225 5.61 5.96 -14.08
CA LEU A 225 6.22 5.56 -15.34
C LEU A 225 5.29 5.87 -16.51
N HIS A 226 3.99 5.61 -16.32
CA HIS A 226 2.98 5.84 -17.33
C HIS A 226 1.65 6.22 -16.67
N SER A 227 0.88 7.07 -17.33
CA SER A 227 -0.53 7.33 -17.00
C SER A 227 -1.28 7.54 -18.31
N SER A 228 -2.32 6.76 -18.55
CA SER A 228 -3.17 6.95 -19.72
C SER A 228 -3.95 8.27 -19.59
N PRO A 229 -4.32 8.93 -20.69
CA PRO A 229 -5.46 9.84 -20.66
C PRO A 229 -6.68 9.08 -20.15
N ILE A 230 -7.48 9.71 -19.28
CA ILE A 230 -8.73 9.12 -18.80
C ILE A 230 -9.76 9.23 -19.92
N ARG A 231 -10.23 8.08 -20.42
CA ARG A 231 -11.22 7.98 -21.50
C ARG A 231 -12.35 7.05 -21.09
N VAL A 232 -13.55 7.34 -21.55
CA VAL A 232 -14.75 6.52 -21.35
C VAL A 232 -15.32 6.13 -22.70
N GLY A 233 -15.93 4.95 -22.81
CA GLY A 233 -16.48 4.51 -24.10
C GLY A 233 -15.41 4.24 -25.15
N VAL A 234 -14.26 3.66 -24.79
CA VAL A 234 -13.16 3.42 -25.75
C VAL A 234 -13.54 2.32 -26.74
N GLU A 235 -13.71 2.72 -28.00
CA GLU A 235 -14.00 1.83 -29.14
C GLU A 235 -12.94 0.72 -29.31
N PRO A 236 -13.32 -0.47 -29.82
CA PRO A 236 -14.66 -0.83 -30.31
C PRO A 236 -15.60 -1.38 -29.22
N LEU A 237 -15.10 -1.56 -28.00
CA LEU A 237 -15.82 -2.28 -26.95
C LEU A 237 -16.49 -1.33 -25.94
N GLY A 238 -16.09 -0.06 -25.89
CA GLY A 238 -16.74 0.94 -25.06
C GLY A 238 -16.28 0.94 -23.59
N TYR A 239 -15.15 0.32 -23.23
CA TYR A 239 -14.66 0.29 -21.84
C TYR A 239 -14.04 1.62 -21.38
N THR A 240 -13.96 1.82 -20.07
CA THR A 240 -13.22 2.93 -19.45
C THR A 240 -11.71 2.65 -19.45
N GLU A 241 -10.93 3.59 -19.99
CA GLU A 241 -9.47 3.59 -19.90
C GLU A 241 -9.01 4.59 -18.83
N ASP A 242 -8.56 4.03 -17.70
CA ASP A 242 -8.13 4.79 -16.54
C ASP A 242 -7.09 3.97 -15.78
N TRP A 243 -5.86 3.96 -16.31
CA TRP A 243 -4.78 3.15 -15.76
C TRP A 243 -3.43 3.87 -15.81
N GLY A 244 -2.59 3.57 -14.83
CA GLY A 244 -1.23 4.05 -14.74
C GLY A 244 -0.29 3.00 -14.19
N LEU A 245 0.99 3.15 -14.48
CA LEU A 245 2.06 2.31 -13.98
C LEU A 245 3.03 3.14 -13.15
N ILE A 246 3.34 2.64 -11.96
CA ILE A 246 4.39 3.16 -11.10
C ILE A 246 5.59 2.25 -11.24
N GLN A 247 6.73 2.76 -11.67
CA GLN A 247 7.97 2.00 -11.59
C GLN A 247 8.47 2.01 -10.15
N LEU A 248 8.62 0.82 -9.56
CA LEU A 248 9.11 0.67 -8.19
C LEU A 248 10.62 0.90 -8.13
N ASP A 249 11.06 1.56 -7.08
CA ASP A 249 12.46 1.52 -6.66
C ASP A 249 12.69 0.21 -5.90
N LEU A 250 13.35 -0.76 -6.54
CA LEU A 250 13.61 -2.06 -5.92
C LEU A 250 14.43 -1.98 -4.63
N LYS A 251 15.12 -0.86 -4.36
CA LYS A 251 15.78 -0.65 -3.07
C LYS A 251 14.78 -0.50 -1.91
N GLN A 252 13.52 -0.20 -2.23
CA GLN A 252 12.41 -0.05 -1.29
C GLN A 252 11.59 -1.34 -1.15
N ILE A 253 11.94 -2.40 -1.88
CA ILE A 253 11.26 -3.70 -1.82
C ILE A 253 12.27 -4.73 -1.34
N ASP A 254 11.88 -5.53 -0.36
CA ASP A 254 12.67 -6.72 -0.05
C ASP A 254 12.27 -7.86 -1.00
N MET A 255 13.11 -8.08 -2.01
CA MET A 255 12.83 -9.10 -3.04
C MET A 255 12.87 -10.53 -2.49
N ASP A 256 13.51 -10.77 -1.34
CA ASP A 256 13.51 -12.08 -0.70
C ASP A 256 12.18 -12.39 -0.03
N THR A 257 11.47 -11.36 0.44
CA THR A 257 10.16 -11.50 1.09
C THR A 257 9.02 -10.90 0.28
N PHE A 258 9.24 -10.57 -1.00
CA PHE A 258 8.24 -9.95 -1.85
C PHE A 258 7.14 -10.96 -2.18
N PRO A 259 5.87 -10.73 -1.78
CA PRO A 259 4.81 -11.71 -1.97
C PRO A 259 4.34 -11.82 -3.42
N GLY A 260 4.68 -10.84 -4.27
CA GLY A 260 4.16 -10.73 -5.62
C GLY A 260 2.66 -10.41 -5.62
N ASN A 261 1.95 -10.98 -6.59
CA ASN A 261 0.53 -10.72 -6.79
C ASN A 261 -0.36 -11.55 -5.84
N LYS A 262 -0.30 -11.28 -4.54
CA LYS A 262 -1.14 -11.93 -3.54
C LYS A 262 -1.98 -10.93 -2.73
N ILE A 263 -3.27 -11.23 -2.59
CA ILE A 263 -4.25 -10.45 -1.82
C ILE A 263 -4.34 -11.01 -0.41
N PHE A 264 -4.16 -10.16 0.60
CA PHE A 264 -4.41 -10.55 1.98
C PHE A 264 -5.92 -10.69 2.24
N VAL A 265 -6.35 -11.91 2.59
CA VAL A 265 -7.76 -12.25 2.92
C VAL A 265 -7.94 -12.63 4.40
N GLY A 266 -6.88 -12.48 5.19
CA GLY A 266 -6.88 -12.79 6.63
C GLY A 266 -7.30 -11.62 7.51
N GLY A 267 -7.29 -11.86 8.82
CA GLY A 267 -7.47 -10.85 9.87
C GLY A 267 -8.90 -10.37 10.07
N ARG A 268 -9.58 -9.91 9.02
CA ARG A 268 -10.89 -9.26 9.12
C ARG A 268 -12.06 -10.23 9.24
N TYR A 269 -11.99 -11.37 8.55
CA TYR A 269 -13.06 -12.35 8.47
C TYR A 269 -12.59 -13.70 9.02
N THR A 270 -13.50 -14.44 9.64
CA THR A 270 -13.25 -15.83 10.02
C THR A 270 -13.24 -16.74 8.79
N LEU A 271 -12.67 -17.94 8.91
CA LEU A 271 -12.72 -18.97 7.86
C LEU A 271 -14.16 -19.29 7.44
N GLY A 272 -15.09 -19.31 8.40
CA GLY A 272 -16.52 -19.52 8.16
C GLY A 272 -17.17 -18.36 7.40
N GLN A 273 -16.86 -17.11 7.77
CA GLN A 273 -17.36 -15.93 7.04
C GLN A 273 -16.81 -15.87 5.61
N PHE A 274 -15.56 -16.28 5.40
CA PHE A 274 -14.99 -16.42 4.06
C PHE A 274 -15.72 -17.51 3.25
N ALA A 275 -16.00 -18.66 3.87
CA ALA A 275 -16.75 -19.74 3.24
C ALA A 275 -18.16 -19.29 2.84
N GLU A 276 -18.88 -18.65 3.74
CA GLU A 276 -20.23 -18.13 3.51
C GLU A 276 -20.25 -17.08 2.39
N ALA A 277 -19.25 -16.19 2.36
CA ALA A 277 -19.17 -15.17 1.32
C ALA A 277 -18.77 -15.73 -0.04
N MET A 278 -17.76 -16.60 -0.12
CA MET A 278 -17.17 -17.02 -1.40
C MET A 278 -17.74 -18.35 -1.94
N PHE A 279 -18.40 -19.15 -1.10
CA PHE A 279 -18.97 -20.46 -1.40
C PHE A 279 -20.37 -20.62 -0.77
N PRO A 280 -21.35 -19.74 -1.08
CA PRO A 280 -22.65 -19.79 -0.41
C PRO A 280 -23.51 -20.99 -0.81
N ASN A 281 -23.28 -21.58 -1.98
CA ASN A 281 -24.04 -22.73 -2.47
C ASN A 281 -23.44 -24.05 -1.97
N LEU A 282 -24.29 -24.97 -1.54
CA LEU A 282 -23.87 -26.28 -1.02
C LEU A 282 -23.02 -27.08 -2.02
N GLU A 283 -23.35 -27.01 -3.32
CA GLU A 283 -22.56 -27.68 -4.37
C GLU A 283 -21.14 -27.11 -4.48
N ASP A 284 -20.97 -25.80 -4.28
CA ASP A 284 -19.67 -25.13 -4.32
C ASP A 284 -18.81 -25.46 -3.10
N GLN A 285 -19.42 -25.78 -1.94
CA GLN A 285 -18.70 -26.08 -0.71
C GLN A 285 -17.76 -27.28 -0.84
N ALA A 286 -18.03 -28.21 -1.77
CA ALA A 286 -17.13 -29.32 -2.08
C ALA A 286 -15.76 -28.85 -2.59
N THR A 287 -15.69 -27.65 -3.16
CA THR A 287 -14.46 -27.02 -3.69
C THR A 287 -13.91 -25.91 -2.79
N TYR A 288 -14.47 -25.75 -1.58
CA TYR A 288 -14.00 -24.77 -0.62
C TYR A 288 -12.51 -24.95 -0.34
N ALA A 289 -11.76 -23.87 -0.55
CA ALA A 289 -10.36 -23.78 -0.19
C ALA A 289 -10.08 -22.39 0.40
N TYR A 290 -9.45 -22.36 1.57
CA TYR A 290 -8.90 -21.14 2.15
C TYR A 290 -7.39 -21.11 1.92
N PRO A 291 -6.79 -19.98 1.48
CA PRO A 291 -5.35 -19.87 1.32
C PRO A 291 -4.63 -20.13 2.65
N ALA A 292 -3.71 -21.11 2.68
CA ALA A 292 -3.06 -21.56 3.92
C ALA A 292 -2.33 -20.43 4.67
N ASP A 293 -1.78 -19.45 3.95
CA ASP A 293 -1.10 -18.26 4.46
C ASP A 293 -2.00 -17.02 4.49
N SER A 294 -3.32 -17.16 4.33
CA SER A 294 -4.27 -16.06 4.18
C SER A 294 -3.95 -15.09 3.02
N LEU A 295 -3.15 -15.53 2.03
CA LEU A 295 -2.76 -14.76 0.87
C LEU A 295 -3.27 -15.44 -0.41
N LEU A 296 -4.33 -14.88 -1.01
CA LEU A 296 -4.90 -15.38 -2.25
C LEU A 296 -4.06 -14.92 -3.45
N GLN A 297 -3.53 -15.86 -4.23
CA GLN A 297 -2.76 -15.56 -5.44
C GLN A 297 -3.66 -15.03 -6.55
N ALA A 298 -3.38 -13.82 -7.05
CA ALA A 298 -3.97 -13.29 -8.26
C ALA A 298 -3.22 -13.82 -9.50
N TYR A 299 -3.92 -14.39 -10.46
CA TYR A 299 -3.32 -14.92 -11.69
C TYR A 299 -4.29 -14.87 -12.87
N GLY A 300 -3.74 -14.83 -14.09
CA GLY A 300 -4.54 -14.87 -15.32
C GLY A 300 -5.55 -13.72 -15.43
N ALA A 301 -6.31 -13.69 -16.52
CA ALA A 301 -7.44 -12.77 -16.67
C ALA A 301 -8.71 -13.61 -16.84
N VAL A 302 -9.80 -13.19 -16.20
CA VAL A 302 -11.12 -13.79 -16.45
C VAL A 302 -11.50 -13.48 -17.91
N PRO A 303 -11.75 -14.49 -18.77
CA PRO A 303 -12.12 -14.25 -20.17
C PRO A 303 -13.50 -13.59 -20.29
N ALA A 304 -13.70 -12.78 -21.33
CA ALA A 304 -14.97 -12.11 -21.61
C ALA A 304 -16.19 -13.06 -21.56
N ALA A 305 -16.09 -14.24 -22.18
CA ALA A 305 -17.15 -15.24 -22.19
C ALA A 305 -17.54 -15.74 -20.78
N LYS A 306 -16.59 -15.80 -19.84
CA LYS A 306 -16.83 -16.18 -18.44
C LYS A 306 -17.44 -15.01 -17.65
N ILE A 307 -17.15 -13.77 -18.04
CA ILE A 307 -17.80 -12.57 -17.48
C ILE A 307 -19.27 -12.53 -17.87
N SER A 308 -19.58 -12.73 -19.15
CA SER A 308 -20.95 -12.73 -19.66
C SER A 308 -21.77 -13.96 -19.21
N ASN A 309 -21.10 -15.05 -18.81
CA ASN A 309 -21.74 -16.24 -18.26
C ASN A 309 -21.12 -16.64 -16.92
N PRO A 310 -21.47 -15.95 -15.82
CA PRO A 310 -20.89 -16.21 -14.51
C PRO A 310 -21.14 -17.66 -14.05
N PRO A 311 -20.11 -18.33 -13.52
CA PRO A 311 -20.16 -19.76 -13.19
C PRO A 311 -20.85 -20.06 -11.86
N HIS A 312 -20.91 -19.12 -10.91
CA HIS A 312 -21.39 -19.37 -9.56
C HIS A 312 -22.84 -18.93 -9.41
N LEU A 313 -23.47 -19.48 -8.38
CA LEU A 313 -24.78 -19.05 -7.93
C LEU A 313 -24.61 -18.28 -6.61
N ASP A 314 -25.44 -17.28 -6.36
CA ASP A 314 -25.56 -16.66 -5.04
C ASP A 314 -26.57 -17.39 -4.15
N VAL A 315 -26.78 -16.88 -2.94
CA VAL A 315 -27.76 -17.42 -1.98
C VAL A 315 -29.21 -17.43 -2.50
N ASN A 316 -29.52 -16.65 -3.53
CA ASN A 316 -30.83 -16.57 -4.18
C ASN A 316 -30.86 -17.32 -5.52
N VAL A 317 -29.87 -18.20 -5.76
CA VAL A 317 -29.76 -19.02 -6.99
C VAL A 317 -29.63 -18.16 -8.25
N GLN A 318 -29.10 -16.93 -8.12
CA GLN A 318 -28.81 -16.05 -9.26
C GLN A 318 -27.36 -16.23 -9.72
N ARG A 319 -27.13 -16.20 -11.04
CA ARG A 319 -25.77 -16.31 -11.60
C ARG A 319 -24.94 -15.08 -11.24
N CYS A 320 -23.76 -15.31 -10.66
CA CYS A 320 -22.76 -14.29 -10.39
C CYS A 320 -21.35 -14.87 -10.31
N MET A 321 -20.35 -14.00 -10.21
CA MET A 321 -19.00 -14.33 -9.78
C MET A 321 -18.80 -13.83 -8.35
N MET A 322 -18.25 -14.70 -7.51
CA MET A 322 -17.82 -14.34 -6.17
C MET A 322 -16.44 -13.75 -6.26
N VAL A 323 -16.32 -12.52 -5.78
CA VAL A 323 -15.12 -11.72 -5.96
C VAL A 323 -14.61 -11.16 -4.65
N VAL A 324 -13.30 -10.97 -4.60
CA VAL A 324 -12.59 -10.38 -3.46
C VAL A 324 -11.62 -9.32 -3.95
N LYS A 325 -11.43 -8.29 -3.13
CA LYS A 325 -10.32 -7.34 -3.25
C LYS A 325 -9.74 -7.04 -1.88
N HIS A 326 -8.56 -6.42 -1.88
CA HIS A 326 -8.06 -5.68 -0.73
C HIS A 326 -7.75 -4.25 -1.19
N GLY A 327 -8.44 -3.26 -0.62
CA GLY A 327 -8.28 -1.84 -0.98
C GLY A 327 -7.80 -0.99 0.20
N ALA A 328 -7.17 0.14 -0.08
CA ALA A 328 -6.59 1.01 0.95
C ALA A 328 -7.65 1.57 1.93
N ALA A 329 -8.88 1.82 1.45
CA ALA A 329 -9.92 2.43 2.27
C ALA A 329 -10.73 1.38 3.03
N THR A 330 -11.12 0.30 2.35
CA THR A 330 -12.04 -0.70 2.90
C THR A 330 -11.39 -2.03 3.31
N GLU A 331 -10.09 -2.20 3.09
CA GLU A 331 -9.33 -3.44 3.31
C GLU A 331 -9.94 -4.61 2.49
N THR A 332 -9.91 -5.83 3.01
CA THR A 332 -10.53 -6.99 2.36
C THR A 332 -12.04 -6.82 2.27
N ARG A 333 -12.61 -7.00 1.07
CA ARG A 333 -14.05 -7.00 0.83
C ARG A 333 -14.45 -8.10 -0.15
N PHE A 334 -15.63 -8.66 0.06
CA PHE A 334 -16.26 -9.63 -0.82
C PHE A 334 -17.46 -9.01 -1.52
N GLY A 335 -17.67 -9.37 -2.78
CA GLY A 335 -18.80 -8.90 -3.57
C GLY A 335 -19.25 -9.92 -4.59
N ARG A 336 -20.29 -9.56 -5.34
CA ARG A 336 -20.86 -10.33 -6.44
C ARG A 336 -20.80 -9.53 -7.72
N ALA A 337 -20.20 -10.09 -8.77
CA ALA A 337 -20.24 -9.53 -10.12
C ALA A 337 -21.27 -10.29 -10.96
N ASN A 338 -22.28 -9.60 -11.49
CA ASN A 338 -23.40 -10.23 -12.20
C ASN A 338 -23.21 -10.29 -13.73
N GLY A 339 -22.03 -9.94 -14.24
CA GLY A 339 -21.71 -10.03 -15.67
C GLY A 339 -22.40 -8.98 -16.55
N LEU A 340 -23.16 -8.05 -15.97
CA LEU A 340 -23.81 -6.96 -16.71
C LEU A 340 -22.82 -5.83 -16.97
N GLU A 341 -22.70 -5.46 -18.24
CA GLU A 341 -21.87 -4.36 -18.74
C GLU A 341 -22.81 -3.30 -19.35
N SER A 342 -22.95 -2.13 -18.72
CA SER A 342 -23.41 -0.86 -19.35
C SER A 342 -23.80 0.15 -18.27
N VAL A 343 -23.02 1.23 -18.13
CA VAL A 343 -23.28 2.33 -17.18
C VAL A 343 -23.01 3.69 -17.87
N LYS A 344 -23.80 4.72 -17.51
CA LYS A 344 -23.50 6.12 -17.85
C LYS A 344 -22.52 6.71 -16.85
N ARG A 345 -21.32 7.09 -17.30
CA ARG A 345 -20.29 7.74 -16.47
C ARG A 345 -20.26 9.25 -16.67
N SER A 346 -19.94 9.97 -15.60
CA SER A 346 -19.67 11.40 -15.63
C SER A 346 -18.40 11.69 -14.83
N TYR A 347 -17.37 12.20 -15.49
CA TYR A 347 -16.16 12.71 -14.85
C TYR A 347 -16.11 14.23 -15.06
N LEU A 348 -16.91 14.96 -14.27
CA LEU A 348 -17.07 16.42 -14.40
C LEU A 348 -15.72 17.16 -14.28
N GLY A 349 -14.80 16.65 -13.45
CA GLY A 349 -13.44 17.20 -13.28
C GLY A 349 -12.54 17.11 -14.53
N HIS A 350 -12.94 16.35 -15.54
CA HIS A 350 -12.25 16.22 -16.83
C HIS A 350 -13.09 16.73 -18.01
N GLY A 351 -14.21 17.42 -17.75
CA GLY A 351 -15.14 17.84 -18.78
C GLY A 351 -15.89 16.68 -19.47
N ILE A 352 -15.78 15.45 -18.95
CA ILE A 352 -16.51 14.28 -19.46
C ILE A 352 -17.90 14.29 -18.84
N VAL A 353 -18.88 14.77 -19.59
CA VAL A 353 -20.26 14.89 -19.13
C VAL A 353 -21.10 13.80 -19.81
N LYS A 354 -21.58 12.83 -19.02
CA LYS A 354 -22.56 11.81 -19.43
C LYS A 354 -22.22 11.04 -20.72
N HIS A 355 -21.29 10.11 -20.62
CA HIS A 355 -20.98 9.16 -21.69
C HIS A 355 -21.33 7.72 -21.31
N ASP A 356 -21.77 6.94 -22.29
CA ASP A 356 -21.97 5.49 -22.12
C ASP A 356 -20.60 4.80 -22.06
N SER A 357 -20.41 3.94 -21.05
CA SER A 357 -19.20 3.12 -20.88
C SER A 357 -19.61 1.71 -20.43
N LEU A 358 -18.94 0.70 -20.97
CA LEU A 358 -19.03 -0.65 -20.45
C LEU A 358 -18.09 -0.77 -19.25
N GLU A 359 -18.59 -1.29 -18.13
CA GLU A 359 -17.84 -1.57 -16.91
C GLU A 359 -18.50 -2.76 -16.22
N ILE A 360 -17.69 -3.56 -15.51
CA ILE A 360 -18.20 -4.68 -14.70
C ILE A 360 -18.75 -4.09 -13.41
N VAL A 361 -20.01 -4.41 -13.10
CA VAL A 361 -20.63 -4.02 -11.84
C VAL A 361 -20.35 -5.07 -10.76
N VAL A 362 -19.87 -4.62 -9.60
CA VAL A 362 -19.77 -5.40 -8.38
C VAL A 362 -20.70 -4.81 -7.33
N LEU A 363 -21.52 -5.67 -6.75
CA LEU A 363 -22.43 -5.32 -5.66
C LEU A 363 -21.96 -5.96 -4.34
N PRO A 364 -22.15 -5.28 -3.19
CA PRO A 364 -21.94 -5.90 -1.89
C PRO A 364 -23.01 -6.99 -1.60
N TYR A 365 -22.86 -7.66 -0.47
CA TYR A 365 -23.81 -8.66 0.03
C TYR A 365 -25.04 -8.02 0.70
N GLY A 366 -25.66 -6.99 0.09
CA GLY A 366 -26.95 -6.44 0.53
C GLY A 366 -27.02 -5.98 2.00
N LYS A 367 -28.23 -5.97 2.57
CA LYS A 367 -28.53 -5.38 3.88
C LYS A 367 -27.72 -6.05 5.00
N GLY A 368 -26.99 -5.25 5.78
CA GLY A 368 -26.18 -5.71 6.91
C GLY A 368 -24.72 -6.04 6.57
N HIS A 369 -24.33 -5.94 5.29
CA HIS A 369 -22.94 -6.07 4.87
C HIS A 369 -22.36 -4.69 4.49
N PRO A 370 -21.09 -4.42 4.84
CA PRO A 370 -20.44 -3.15 4.48
C PRO A 370 -20.32 -3.03 2.96
N LYS A 371 -20.28 -1.79 2.46
CA LYS A 371 -19.99 -1.51 1.04
C LYS A 371 -18.74 -2.23 0.55
N PHE A 372 -18.74 -2.56 -0.74
CA PHE A 372 -17.63 -3.21 -1.39
C PHE A 372 -16.47 -2.25 -1.59
N SER A 373 -16.72 -0.97 -1.91
CA SER A 373 -15.64 0.02 -2.12
C SER A 373 -15.89 1.39 -1.49
N ASP A 374 -14.83 2.19 -1.38
CA ASP A 374 -14.88 3.60 -0.98
C ASP A 374 -13.83 4.45 -1.71
N SER A 375 -13.92 5.77 -1.53
CA SER A 375 -12.86 6.71 -1.91
C SER A 375 -11.52 6.26 -1.32
N GLY A 376 -10.53 6.04 -2.19
CA GLY A 376 -9.22 5.48 -1.86
C GLY A 376 -9.01 4.03 -2.35
N ASP A 377 -10.09 3.30 -2.66
CA ASP A 377 -9.97 1.94 -3.22
C ASP A 377 -9.67 1.94 -4.73
N SER A 378 -9.77 3.08 -5.42
CA SER A 378 -9.43 3.19 -6.84
C SER A 378 -8.05 2.60 -7.12
N GLY A 379 -7.95 1.76 -8.14
CA GLY A 379 -6.75 1.01 -8.48
C GLY A 379 -6.63 -0.35 -7.80
N SER A 380 -7.52 -0.71 -6.88
CA SER A 380 -7.57 -2.08 -6.33
C SER A 380 -7.86 -3.09 -7.44
N ILE A 381 -7.15 -4.22 -7.43
CA ILE A 381 -7.51 -5.34 -8.30
C ILE A 381 -8.60 -6.18 -7.65
N VAL A 382 -9.57 -6.62 -8.44
CA VAL A 382 -10.63 -7.54 -8.04
C VAL A 382 -10.38 -8.89 -8.69
N VAL A 383 -10.42 -9.96 -7.89
CA VAL A 383 -10.20 -11.34 -8.35
C VAL A 383 -11.38 -12.23 -7.97
N THR A 384 -11.55 -13.35 -8.67
CA THR A 384 -12.52 -14.39 -8.28
C THR A 384 -12.07 -15.12 -7.02
N ARG A 385 -12.93 -15.98 -6.45
CA ARG A 385 -12.55 -16.85 -5.31
C ARG A 385 -11.36 -17.76 -5.59
N GLU A 386 -11.15 -18.13 -6.86
CA GLU A 386 -10.00 -18.92 -7.30
C GLU A 386 -8.73 -18.08 -7.44
N GLY A 387 -8.86 -16.76 -7.61
CA GLY A 387 -7.73 -15.84 -7.84
C GLY A 387 -7.61 -15.33 -9.28
N GLU A 388 -8.55 -15.67 -10.17
CA GLU A 388 -8.54 -15.13 -11.54
C GLU A 388 -8.84 -13.63 -11.54
N ILE A 389 -8.07 -12.85 -12.30
CA ILE A 389 -8.20 -11.38 -12.27
C ILE A 389 -9.41 -10.93 -13.10
N LEU A 390 -10.40 -10.36 -12.42
CA LEU A 390 -11.62 -9.86 -13.06
C LEU A 390 -11.41 -8.45 -13.65
N GLY A 391 -10.89 -7.52 -12.86
CA GLY A 391 -10.78 -6.13 -13.29
C GLY A 391 -10.12 -5.19 -12.29
N LEU A 392 -9.78 -4.00 -12.79
CA LEU A 392 -9.26 -2.88 -12.02
C LEU A 392 -10.42 -1.99 -11.57
N LEU A 393 -10.51 -1.72 -10.27
CA LEU A 393 -11.54 -0.86 -9.70
C LEU A 393 -11.28 0.60 -10.06
N THR A 394 -12.19 1.25 -10.80
CA THR A 394 -12.05 2.64 -11.27
C THR A 394 -12.99 3.61 -10.58
N GLY A 395 -14.01 3.12 -9.86
CA GLY A 395 -14.81 3.95 -8.96
C GLY A 395 -16.00 3.21 -8.35
N GLY A 396 -16.78 3.94 -7.57
CA GLY A 396 -18.03 3.47 -6.99
C GLY A 396 -19.05 4.60 -6.81
N ALA A 397 -20.30 4.25 -6.54
CA ALA A 397 -21.36 5.18 -6.17
C ALA A 397 -22.35 4.53 -5.20
N GLY A 398 -23.19 5.36 -4.59
CA GLY A 398 -24.11 4.96 -3.53
C GLY A 398 -23.79 5.73 -2.26
N PRO A 399 -24.73 6.52 -1.71
CA PRO A 399 -24.47 7.29 -0.49
C PRO A 399 -24.39 6.42 0.77
N ILE A 400 -24.91 5.18 0.70
CA ILE A 400 -25.01 4.23 1.81
C ILE A 400 -24.64 2.82 1.36
N ASP A 401 -24.26 1.96 2.31
CA ASP A 401 -23.78 0.60 2.08
C ASP A 401 -24.75 -0.25 1.22
N GLU A 402 -26.06 -0.12 1.44
CA GLU A 402 -27.08 -0.88 0.74
C GLU A 402 -27.25 -0.50 -0.74
N THR A 403 -26.73 0.66 -1.13
CA THR A 403 -26.82 1.21 -2.50
C THR A 403 -25.46 1.28 -3.18
N ASP A 404 -24.42 0.71 -2.56
CA ASP A 404 -23.07 0.70 -3.13
C ASP A 404 -23.02 -0.09 -4.43
N ILE A 405 -22.46 0.55 -5.45
CA ILE A 405 -22.21 0.02 -6.78
C ILE A 405 -20.76 0.31 -7.08
N THR A 406 -19.97 -0.73 -7.31
CA THR A 406 -18.57 -0.60 -7.69
C THR A 406 -18.39 -0.94 -9.16
N TRP A 407 -17.52 -0.20 -9.86
CA TRP A 407 -17.23 -0.40 -11.28
C TRP A 407 -15.78 -0.80 -11.52
N LEU A 408 -15.61 -1.78 -12.40
CA LEU A 408 -14.31 -2.27 -12.83
C LEU A 408 -14.14 -2.15 -14.34
N THR A 409 -12.92 -1.80 -14.76
CA THR A 409 -12.46 -2.07 -16.13
C THR A 409 -12.00 -3.53 -16.21
N PRO A 410 -12.50 -4.36 -17.15
CA PRO A 410 -12.09 -5.76 -17.27
C PRO A 410 -10.59 -5.89 -17.50
N PHE A 411 -9.94 -6.79 -16.74
CA PHE A 411 -8.50 -6.92 -16.83
C PHE A 411 -8.03 -7.54 -18.15
N TRP A 412 -8.81 -8.45 -18.75
CA TRP A 412 -8.47 -9.05 -20.04
C TRP A 412 -8.30 -7.98 -21.13
N TRP A 413 -9.17 -6.96 -21.14
CA TRP A 413 -9.12 -5.84 -22.08
C TRP A 413 -8.02 -4.84 -21.69
N LEU A 414 -7.90 -4.53 -20.39
CA LEU A 414 -6.87 -3.64 -19.88
C LEU A 414 -5.46 -4.17 -20.17
N GLN A 415 -5.26 -5.47 -20.08
CA GLN A 415 -3.98 -6.11 -20.40
C GLN A 415 -3.59 -5.88 -21.87
N GLU A 416 -4.55 -5.81 -22.79
CA GLU A 416 -4.28 -5.43 -24.19
C GLU A 416 -3.84 -3.98 -24.30
N GLN A 417 -4.47 -3.06 -23.57
CA GLN A 417 -4.06 -1.64 -23.56
C GLN A 417 -2.65 -1.48 -22.99
N ILE A 418 -2.34 -2.16 -21.89
CA ILE A 418 -0.99 -2.17 -21.30
C ILE A 418 0.02 -2.72 -22.31
N LYS A 419 -0.30 -3.79 -23.04
CA LYS A 419 0.60 -4.38 -24.04
C LYS A 419 0.77 -3.53 -25.29
N ARG A 420 -0.17 -2.64 -25.62
CA ARG A 420 0.02 -1.67 -26.72
C ARG A 420 1.14 -0.68 -26.39
N GLU A 421 1.17 -0.20 -25.15
CA GLU A 421 2.20 0.73 -24.67
C GLU A 421 3.50 -0.01 -24.28
N PHE A 422 3.38 -1.20 -23.71
CA PHE A 422 4.49 -2.02 -23.22
C PHE A 422 4.34 -3.47 -23.72
N PRO A 423 4.78 -3.78 -24.96
CA PRO A 423 4.58 -5.11 -25.57
C PRO A 423 5.15 -6.29 -24.77
N GLY A 424 6.22 -6.05 -24.00
CA GLY A 424 6.83 -7.04 -23.12
C GLY A 424 6.14 -7.20 -21.77
N ALA A 425 5.00 -6.55 -21.52
CA ALA A 425 4.35 -6.56 -20.22
C ALA A 425 3.68 -7.90 -19.89
N PHE A 426 3.97 -8.42 -18.69
CA PHE A 426 3.31 -9.61 -18.14
C PHE A 426 3.15 -9.51 -16.62
N LEU A 427 2.27 -10.34 -16.06
CA LEU A 427 2.06 -10.43 -14.61
C LEU A 427 3.37 -10.81 -13.91
N TYR A 428 3.67 -10.18 -12.78
CA TYR A 428 4.79 -10.63 -11.95
C TYR A 428 4.63 -12.13 -11.63
N PRO A 429 5.68 -12.96 -11.80
CA PRO A 429 5.59 -14.41 -11.63
C PRO A 429 5.00 -14.81 -10.28
N VAL A 430 4.27 -15.93 -10.27
CA VAL A 430 3.73 -16.53 -9.04
C VAL A 430 4.90 -16.82 -8.10
N VAL A 431 4.83 -16.29 -6.88
CA VAL A 431 5.80 -16.55 -5.83
C VAL A 431 5.30 -17.74 -5.04
N GLY A 432 6.05 -18.85 -5.07
CA GLY A 432 5.71 -20.05 -4.30
C GLY A 432 5.64 -19.77 -2.79
N ASN A 433 4.86 -20.55 -2.07
CA ASN A 433 4.78 -20.46 -0.61
C ASN A 433 6.15 -20.88 -0.04
N ARG A 434 6.87 -19.95 0.60
CA ARG A 434 8.07 -20.29 1.37
C ARG A 434 7.58 -20.80 2.74
N VAL A 435 7.80 -22.09 2.99
CA VAL A 435 7.49 -22.78 4.26
C VAL A 435 8.39 -22.23 5.37
#